data_AF-A0A017T306-F1
#
_entry.id   AF-A0A017T306-F1
#
_cell.length_a   1.000
_cell.length_b   1.000
_cell.length_c   1.000
_cell.angle_alpha   90.00
_cell.angle_beta   90.00
_cell.angle_gamma   90.00
#
_symmetry.space_group_name_H-M   'P 1'
#
loop_
_entity.id
_entity.type
_entity.pdbx_description
1 polymer ?
#
loop_
_entity_poly.entity_id
_entity_poly.type
_entity_poly.pdbx_seq_one_letter_code
_entity_poly.pdbx_strand_id
1 'polypeptide(L)'
;MLSLSLAPLVGACGEGGDGGVGPGGTGTETGGTETGGTQIDTATFEAFPCASEGVAELAPAEAWEYISLRRAADDAGGAGGEEVASSGVPCATATDVEACEQAVQEASATNGFQLGECTEICDRFMLVLNRGDEVSVLSSVDAVKAWLAPVDTPSEAVMVAKMDGYSVSCDALDRGGFKEVSGGYEVLGTRYTSLCAPVERALFRLNVSAEGEVEELESQVISSESGVCIGRRPAGLAEERGRGSSRLGAYFAEVAQLEAASVHAFAVLREELSLHGAPQALLDQVDAAREDEVRHARIMKRVATRFGGVVRDPVVAPRAPRSLEEVAIENAAEGCVRETYGALVGMHQARFAQDRVVRGVMRQVARDEAAHASLAWAVDAWVRSRLSPEALARVEAARQQALAEVADEARAGYAEDLCAVAGMPGAEVGQRMAQAFAQAMPALAA
;
A
#
# COMPACT_ATOMS: atom_id res chain seq x y z
N MET A 1 13.44 52.09 4.92
CA MET A 1 12.17 52.65 5.43
C MET A 1 11.04 52.07 4.61
N LEU A 2 10.37 51.05 5.13
CA LEU A 2 8.95 50.74 4.95
C LEU A 2 8.68 49.46 5.75
N SER A 3 8.01 49.67 6.88
CA SER A 3 7.60 48.66 7.85
C SER A 3 6.20 48.19 7.46
N LEU A 4 5.97 46.89 7.38
CA LEU A 4 4.64 46.31 7.24
C LEU A 4 4.42 45.32 8.40
N SER A 5 3.60 45.80 9.33
CA SER A 5 3.14 45.13 10.54
C SER A 5 2.07 44.08 10.19
N LEU A 6 2.25 42.84 10.64
CA LEU A 6 1.17 41.85 10.71
C LEU A 6 0.31 42.10 11.96
N ALA A 7 -1.01 42.20 11.78
CA ALA A 7 -2.00 42.11 12.84
C ALA A 7 -2.61 40.69 12.87
N PRO A 8 -2.95 40.13 14.04
CA PRO A 8 -3.58 38.81 14.15
C PRO A 8 -5.11 38.93 14.06
N LEU A 9 -5.73 38.09 13.24
CA LEU A 9 -7.19 37.87 13.24
C LEU A 9 -7.53 36.80 14.28
N VAL A 10 -8.06 37.25 15.42
CA VAL A 10 -8.75 36.44 16.43
C VAL A 10 -10.24 36.50 16.09
N GLY A 11 -10.82 35.37 15.67
CA GLY A 11 -12.25 35.18 15.49
C GLY A 11 -12.86 34.54 16.74
N ALA A 12 -13.87 35.18 17.30
CA ALA A 12 -14.45 34.94 18.61
C ALA A 12 -15.23 33.61 18.74
N CYS A 13 -15.05 32.92 19.88
CA CYS A 13 -16.03 32.01 20.43
C CYS A 13 -17.03 32.82 21.29
N GLY A 14 -18.32 32.73 20.99
CA GLY A 14 -19.40 33.27 21.81
C GLY A 14 -19.91 32.24 22.82
N GLU A 15 -20.13 32.71 24.04
CA GLU A 15 -20.61 32.01 25.23
C GLU A 15 -22.10 31.63 25.19
N GLY A 16 -22.49 30.65 26.03
CA GLY A 16 -23.76 30.70 26.75
C GLY A 16 -24.63 29.44 26.65
N GLY A 17 -24.65 28.63 27.72
CA GLY A 17 -25.58 27.51 27.86
C GLY A 17 -25.36 26.70 29.14
N ASP A 18 -25.79 27.28 30.27
CA ASP A 18 -25.80 26.72 31.63
C ASP A 18 -26.69 25.46 31.74
N GLY A 19 -26.31 24.52 32.60
CA GLY A 19 -27.03 23.25 32.75
C GLY A 19 -26.44 22.22 33.73
N GLY A 20 -26.37 22.57 35.01
CA GLY A 20 -26.70 21.67 36.14
C GLY A 20 -25.85 20.42 36.41
N VAL A 21 -24.99 20.50 37.43
CA VAL A 21 -24.36 19.34 38.10
C VAL A 21 -25.28 18.85 39.23
N GLY A 22 -25.56 17.54 39.26
CA GLY A 22 -26.12 16.81 40.40
C GLY A 22 -25.34 15.49 40.62
N PRO A 23 -25.02 15.08 41.87
CA PRO A 23 -24.10 13.98 42.12
C PRO A 23 -24.82 12.65 42.42
N GLY A 24 -24.13 11.53 42.13
CA GLY A 24 -24.35 10.25 42.81
C GLY A 24 -24.98 9.15 41.95
N GLY A 25 -24.17 8.16 41.59
CA GLY A 25 -24.63 6.91 40.99
C GLY A 25 -23.50 5.89 40.92
N THR A 26 -23.42 5.02 41.93
CA THR A 26 -22.61 3.81 41.95
C THR A 26 -23.05 2.86 40.83
N GLY A 27 -22.14 2.49 39.93
CA GLY A 27 -22.38 1.52 38.87
C GLY A 27 -21.14 0.70 38.60
N THR A 28 -21.23 -0.59 38.88
CA THR A 28 -20.34 -1.68 38.47
C THR A 28 -20.37 -1.88 36.95
N GLU A 29 -19.21 -1.92 36.30
CA GLU A 29 -19.00 -2.49 34.96
C GLU A 29 -17.72 -3.34 35.04
N THR A 30 -17.80 -4.68 35.10
CA THR A 30 -17.89 -5.65 33.98
C THR A 30 -16.77 -5.51 32.95
N GLY A 31 -16.04 -6.61 32.77
CA GLY A 31 -14.74 -6.65 32.12
C GLY A 31 -14.75 -6.16 30.68
N GLY A 32 -13.80 -5.27 30.40
CA GLY A 32 -13.36 -5.00 29.03
C GLY A 32 -12.52 -6.17 28.55
N THR A 33 -12.97 -6.81 27.48
CA THR A 33 -12.18 -7.70 26.64
C THR A 33 -10.96 -6.95 26.12
N GLU A 34 -9.79 -7.36 26.59
CA GLU A 34 -8.49 -7.01 26.02
C GLU A 34 -8.45 -7.53 24.57
N THR A 35 -8.57 -6.65 23.58
CA THR A 35 -8.19 -6.96 22.21
C THR A 35 -6.65 -6.91 22.13
N GLY A 36 -6.03 -8.00 22.55
CA GLY A 36 -4.60 -8.23 22.43
C GLY A 36 -4.19 -8.23 20.95
N GLY A 37 -3.62 -7.12 20.49
CA GLY A 37 -3.06 -6.97 19.15
C GLY A 37 -1.91 -7.94 18.92
N THR A 38 -2.25 -9.10 18.37
CA THR A 38 -1.31 -10.15 17.97
C THR A 38 -1.20 -10.11 16.45
N GLN A 39 0.02 -10.17 15.93
CA GLN A 39 0.26 -10.37 14.51
C GLN A 39 -0.48 -11.61 14.03
N ILE A 40 -1.12 -11.55 12.87
CA ILE A 40 -1.73 -12.74 12.25
C ILE A 40 -0.60 -13.74 12.00
N ASP A 41 -0.63 -14.88 12.70
CA ASP A 41 0.38 -15.93 12.58
C ASP A 41 0.14 -16.75 11.31
N THR A 42 0.77 -16.30 10.22
CA THR A 42 0.66 -16.93 8.92
C THR A 42 1.44 -18.25 8.82
N ALA A 43 2.26 -18.62 9.80
CA ALA A 43 3.08 -19.84 9.75
C ALA A 43 2.26 -21.12 9.94
N THR A 44 1.03 -21.00 10.44
CA THR A 44 0.10 -22.13 10.63
C THR A 44 -0.82 -22.39 9.45
N PHE A 45 -0.68 -21.62 8.37
CA PHE A 45 -1.50 -21.70 7.16
C PHE A 45 -0.75 -22.43 6.04
N GLU A 46 -1.52 -23.14 5.22
CA GLU A 46 -1.03 -23.85 4.04
C GLU A 46 -1.31 -23.05 2.76
N ALA A 47 -0.44 -23.22 1.78
CA ALA A 47 -0.57 -22.54 0.49
C ALA A 47 -1.71 -23.15 -0.30
N PHE A 48 -2.46 -22.28 -0.97
CA PHE A 48 -3.52 -22.68 -1.87
C PHE A 48 -2.95 -23.13 -3.23
N PRO A 49 -3.44 -24.20 -3.88
CA PRO A 49 -3.01 -24.57 -5.23
C PRO A 49 -3.36 -23.49 -6.26
N CYS A 50 -2.37 -22.96 -6.97
CA CYS A 50 -2.61 -21.98 -8.06
C CYS A 50 -3.18 -22.60 -9.34
N ALA A 51 -3.27 -23.93 -9.44
CA ALA A 51 -3.68 -24.59 -10.67
C ALA A 51 -5.15 -24.25 -10.98
N SER A 52 -5.44 -23.83 -12.22
CA SER A 52 -6.81 -23.56 -12.68
C SER A 52 -7.64 -22.65 -11.77
N GLU A 53 -7.02 -21.68 -11.09
CA GLU A 53 -7.70 -20.79 -10.13
C GLU A 53 -8.47 -21.53 -9.00
N GLY A 54 -8.13 -22.79 -8.73
CA GLY A 54 -8.84 -23.62 -7.75
C GLY A 54 -10.05 -24.38 -8.28
N VAL A 55 -10.39 -24.23 -9.56
CA VAL A 55 -11.58 -24.82 -10.18
C VAL A 55 -11.45 -26.35 -10.30
N ALA A 56 -10.24 -26.87 -10.54
CA ALA A 56 -10.00 -28.31 -10.64
C ALA A 56 -10.24 -29.05 -9.33
N GLU A 57 -10.17 -28.34 -8.21
CA GLU A 57 -10.26 -28.90 -6.86
C GLU A 57 -11.62 -28.67 -6.19
N LEU A 58 -12.59 -28.07 -6.88
CA LEU A 58 -13.97 -27.94 -6.38
C LEU A 58 -14.64 -29.32 -6.31
N ALA A 59 -15.35 -29.61 -5.23
CA ALA A 59 -15.99 -30.90 -4.97
C ALA A 59 -17.45 -30.74 -4.49
N PRO A 60 -18.32 -30.04 -5.26
CA PRO A 60 -19.70 -29.82 -4.87
C PRO A 60 -20.45 -31.16 -4.67
N ALA A 61 -21.44 -31.16 -3.77
CA ALA A 61 -22.24 -32.34 -3.46
C ALA A 61 -22.92 -32.95 -4.70
N GLU A 62 -23.32 -32.11 -5.65
CA GLU A 62 -23.76 -32.53 -6.98
C GLU A 62 -22.60 -32.41 -7.97
N ALA A 63 -22.00 -33.56 -8.32
CA ALA A 63 -20.88 -33.61 -9.25
C ALA A 63 -21.30 -33.28 -10.69
N TRP A 64 -20.48 -32.46 -11.35
CA TRP A 64 -20.57 -32.12 -12.77
C TRP A 64 -19.35 -32.69 -13.51
N GLU A 65 -19.53 -33.00 -14.79
CA GLU A 65 -18.46 -33.62 -15.61
C GLU A 65 -17.49 -32.56 -16.15
N TYR A 66 -17.98 -31.34 -16.28
CA TYR A 66 -17.21 -30.18 -16.72
C TYR A 66 -17.65 -28.92 -15.99
N ILE A 67 -16.67 -28.13 -15.57
CA ILE A 67 -16.83 -26.85 -14.89
C ILE A 67 -15.93 -25.85 -15.61
N SER A 68 -16.47 -24.70 -16.02
CA SER A 68 -15.73 -23.62 -16.66
C SER A 68 -16.00 -22.30 -15.96
N LEU A 69 -14.97 -21.72 -15.36
CA LEU A 69 -14.99 -20.35 -14.85
C LEU A 69 -14.68 -19.41 -16.00
N ARG A 70 -15.64 -18.55 -16.32
CA ARG A 70 -15.51 -17.58 -17.40
C ARG A 70 -15.63 -16.16 -16.89
N ARG A 71 -14.82 -15.27 -17.46
CA ARG A 71 -15.04 -13.83 -17.38
C ARG A 71 -16.21 -13.50 -18.31
N ALA A 72 -17.30 -12.98 -17.75
CA ALA A 72 -18.48 -12.56 -18.49
C ALA A 72 -18.10 -11.42 -19.46
N ALA A 73 -18.69 -11.43 -20.66
CA ALA A 73 -18.41 -10.41 -21.65
C ALA A 73 -18.93 -9.04 -21.20
N ASP A 74 -18.13 -7.99 -21.41
CA ASP A 74 -18.60 -6.61 -21.30
C ASP A 74 -19.75 -6.35 -22.30
N ASP A 75 -20.53 -5.28 -22.10
CA ASP A 75 -21.64 -4.83 -22.96
C ASP A 75 -21.30 -4.69 -24.48
N ALA A 76 -20.03 -4.90 -24.86
CA ALA A 76 -19.48 -4.82 -26.21
C ALA A 76 -19.53 -6.11 -27.07
N GLY A 77 -20.14 -7.20 -26.59
CA GLY A 77 -20.75 -8.21 -27.49
C GLY A 77 -19.87 -9.33 -28.08
N GLY A 78 -19.12 -10.05 -27.23
CA GLY A 78 -18.60 -11.39 -27.58
C GLY A 78 -19.49 -12.50 -27.01
N ALA A 79 -19.98 -13.43 -27.84
CA ALA A 79 -20.74 -14.58 -27.35
C ALA A 79 -19.86 -15.49 -26.47
N GLY A 80 -20.34 -15.91 -25.29
CA GLY A 80 -19.77 -17.01 -24.49
C GLY A 80 -18.81 -16.65 -23.34
N GLY A 81 -18.27 -15.43 -23.29
CA GLY A 81 -17.25 -15.02 -22.29
C GLY A 81 -15.86 -15.64 -22.51
N GLU A 82 -14.84 -15.15 -21.81
CA GLU A 82 -13.46 -15.69 -21.86
C GLU A 82 -13.28 -16.78 -20.78
N GLU A 83 -12.90 -18.00 -21.16
CA GLU A 83 -12.57 -19.05 -20.19
C GLU A 83 -11.25 -18.74 -19.47
N VAL A 84 -11.33 -18.61 -18.14
CA VAL A 84 -10.19 -18.33 -17.26
C VAL A 84 -9.62 -19.62 -16.71
N ALA A 85 -10.49 -20.57 -16.36
CA ALA A 85 -10.11 -21.87 -15.85
C ALA A 85 -11.21 -22.89 -16.11
N SER A 86 -10.85 -24.15 -16.25
CA SER A 86 -11.79 -25.24 -16.40
C SER A 86 -11.30 -26.54 -15.76
N SER A 87 -12.25 -27.42 -15.47
CA SER A 87 -12.03 -28.77 -14.95
C SER A 87 -12.93 -29.76 -15.70
N GLY A 88 -12.40 -30.93 -16.02
CA GLY A 88 -13.11 -31.98 -16.74
C GLY A 88 -13.10 -31.83 -18.26
N VAL A 89 -13.96 -32.59 -18.94
CA VAL A 89 -14.08 -32.60 -20.41
C VAL A 89 -15.53 -32.29 -20.78
N PRO A 90 -15.80 -31.22 -21.55
CA PRO A 90 -17.17 -30.86 -21.92
C PRO A 90 -17.81 -31.96 -22.76
N CYS A 91 -19.10 -32.20 -22.52
CA CYS A 91 -19.97 -33.07 -23.31
C CYS A 91 -19.50 -34.54 -23.39
N ALA A 92 -18.70 -34.99 -22.42
CA ALA A 92 -18.08 -36.32 -22.42
C ALA A 92 -19.11 -37.47 -22.46
N THR A 93 -20.29 -37.27 -21.88
CA THR A 93 -21.38 -38.27 -21.87
C THR A 93 -22.64 -37.79 -22.60
N ALA A 94 -22.56 -36.69 -23.36
CA ALA A 94 -23.68 -36.14 -24.12
C ALA A 94 -24.19 -37.15 -25.17
N THR A 95 -25.51 -37.19 -25.36
CA THR A 95 -26.12 -37.99 -26.41
C THR A 95 -26.06 -37.28 -27.77
N ASP A 96 -26.06 -35.94 -27.75
CA ASP A 96 -25.81 -35.07 -28.89
C ASP A 96 -24.62 -34.14 -28.59
N VAL A 97 -23.42 -34.62 -28.91
CA VAL A 97 -22.16 -33.92 -28.59
C VAL A 97 -22.08 -32.56 -29.27
N GLU A 98 -22.49 -32.45 -30.53
CA GLU A 98 -22.40 -31.19 -31.30
C GLU A 98 -23.34 -30.13 -30.72
N ALA A 99 -24.58 -30.51 -30.40
CA ALA A 99 -25.53 -29.60 -29.77
C ALA A 99 -25.08 -29.18 -28.36
N CYS A 100 -24.50 -30.11 -27.59
CA CYS A 100 -23.97 -29.84 -26.26
C CYS A 100 -22.77 -28.88 -26.30
N GLU A 101 -21.79 -29.12 -27.18
CA GLU A 101 -20.61 -28.25 -27.31
C GLU A 101 -21.02 -26.84 -27.74
N GLN A 102 -21.99 -26.74 -28.65
CA GLN A 102 -22.58 -25.45 -29.02
C GLN A 102 -23.24 -24.75 -27.83
N ALA A 103 -24.03 -25.48 -27.03
CA ALA A 103 -24.66 -24.92 -25.83
C ALA A 103 -23.62 -24.45 -24.77
N VAL A 104 -22.53 -25.21 -24.57
CA VAL A 104 -21.42 -24.81 -23.70
C VAL A 104 -20.70 -23.56 -24.25
N GLN A 105 -20.52 -23.45 -25.56
CA GLN A 105 -19.87 -22.29 -26.17
C GLN A 105 -20.73 -21.03 -26.10
N GLU A 106 -22.04 -21.16 -26.32
CA GLU A 106 -22.99 -20.04 -26.32
C GLU A 106 -23.46 -19.65 -24.90
N ALA A 107 -23.17 -20.47 -23.89
CA ALA A 107 -23.47 -20.21 -22.50
C ALA A 107 -22.97 -18.83 -22.08
N SER A 108 -23.91 -17.97 -21.67
CA SER A 108 -23.64 -16.59 -21.30
C SER A 108 -24.59 -16.14 -20.20
N ALA A 109 -24.19 -15.10 -19.48
CA ALA A 109 -25.01 -14.45 -18.48
C ALA A 109 -24.91 -12.94 -18.65
N THR A 110 -26.04 -12.24 -18.48
CA THR A 110 -26.10 -10.77 -18.50
C THR A 110 -25.55 -10.17 -17.19
N ASN A 111 -25.52 -10.97 -16.14
CA ASN A 111 -24.95 -10.63 -14.83
C ASN A 111 -23.79 -11.59 -14.53
N GLY A 112 -22.97 -11.25 -13.55
CA GLY A 112 -21.95 -12.15 -13.02
C GLY A 112 -21.62 -11.82 -11.58
N PHE A 113 -20.98 -12.76 -10.90
CA PHE A 113 -20.43 -12.55 -9.56
C PHE A 113 -19.01 -12.00 -9.64
N GLN A 114 -18.51 -11.46 -8.54
CA GLN A 114 -17.15 -10.93 -8.45
C GLN A 114 -16.26 -11.95 -7.76
N LEU A 115 -14.99 -12.01 -8.14
CA LEU A 115 -13.95 -12.74 -7.41
C LEU A 115 -12.84 -11.76 -7.03
N GLY A 116 -12.51 -11.71 -5.75
CA GLY A 116 -11.51 -10.79 -5.23
C GLY A 116 -12.01 -9.36 -5.13
N GLU A 117 -11.08 -8.43 -5.01
CA GLU A 117 -11.37 -7.01 -4.84
C GLU A 117 -11.77 -6.30 -6.14
N CYS A 118 -12.54 -5.22 -6.02
CA CYS A 118 -13.01 -4.37 -7.12
C CYS A 118 -12.59 -2.93 -6.83
N THR A 119 -11.57 -2.43 -7.54
CA THR A 119 -10.98 -1.11 -7.27
C THR A 119 -11.17 -0.11 -8.41
N GLU A 120 -11.11 -0.55 -9.67
CA GLU A 120 -11.28 0.33 -10.84
C GLU A 120 -12.16 -0.32 -11.92
N ILE A 121 -11.76 -1.46 -12.46
CA ILE A 121 -12.53 -2.28 -13.39
C ILE A 121 -12.79 -3.62 -12.72
N CYS A 122 -14.05 -4.02 -12.65
CA CYS A 122 -14.47 -5.16 -11.85
C CYS A 122 -14.96 -6.26 -12.78
N ASP A 123 -14.07 -7.23 -13.00
CA ASP A 123 -14.38 -8.42 -13.77
C ASP A 123 -15.59 -9.12 -13.16
N ARG A 124 -16.54 -9.46 -14.03
CA ARG A 124 -17.69 -10.28 -13.68
C ARG A 124 -17.42 -11.70 -14.15
N PHE A 125 -17.76 -12.66 -13.32
CA PHE A 125 -17.53 -14.07 -13.58
C PHE A 125 -18.85 -14.84 -13.62
N MET A 126 -18.83 -15.94 -14.36
CA MET A 126 -19.88 -16.95 -14.36
C MET A 126 -19.23 -18.34 -14.37
N LEU A 127 -19.95 -19.32 -13.84
CA LEU A 127 -19.60 -20.73 -13.99
C LEU A 127 -20.53 -21.37 -15.01
N VAL A 128 -19.95 -22.06 -15.98
CA VAL A 128 -20.67 -22.93 -16.92
C VAL A 128 -20.44 -24.37 -16.48
N LEU A 129 -21.51 -25.08 -16.18
CA LEU A 129 -21.51 -26.46 -15.73
C LEU A 129 -22.10 -27.36 -16.81
N ASN A 130 -21.52 -28.53 -17.03
CA ASN A 130 -22.07 -29.50 -17.98
C ASN A 130 -22.01 -30.96 -17.47
N ARG A 131 -23.10 -31.70 -17.74
CA ARG A 131 -23.26 -33.13 -17.47
C ARG A 131 -24.21 -33.73 -18.51
N GLY A 132 -23.74 -34.67 -19.32
CA GLY A 132 -24.51 -35.19 -20.45
C GLY A 132 -24.97 -34.05 -21.38
N ASP A 133 -26.26 -34.01 -21.72
CA ASP A 133 -26.85 -32.96 -22.56
C ASP A 133 -27.23 -31.68 -21.78
N GLU A 134 -27.06 -31.66 -20.45
CA GLU A 134 -27.44 -30.54 -19.58
C GLU A 134 -26.30 -29.51 -19.50
N VAL A 135 -26.62 -28.24 -19.72
CA VAL A 135 -25.72 -27.09 -19.51
C VAL A 135 -26.38 -26.09 -18.58
N SER A 136 -25.70 -25.69 -17.51
CA SER A 136 -26.18 -24.73 -16.52
C SER A 136 -25.21 -23.56 -16.37
N VAL A 137 -25.72 -22.38 -16.04
CA VAL A 137 -24.92 -21.16 -15.83
C VAL A 137 -25.21 -20.58 -14.45
N LEU A 138 -24.17 -20.49 -13.61
CA LEU A 138 -24.23 -19.81 -12.32
C LEU A 138 -23.59 -18.43 -12.43
N SER A 139 -24.38 -17.38 -12.17
CA SER A 139 -23.96 -15.99 -12.36
C SER A 139 -24.19 -15.09 -11.14
N SER A 140 -24.55 -15.67 -9.99
CA SER A 140 -24.72 -14.96 -8.72
C SER A 140 -24.00 -15.69 -7.59
N VAL A 141 -23.57 -14.93 -6.58
CA VAL A 141 -22.91 -15.47 -5.38
C VAL A 141 -23.79 -16.52 -4.70
N ASP A 142 -25.09 -16.24 -4.53
CA ASP A 142 -26.02 -17.17 -3.89
C ASP A 142 -26.14 -18.50 -4.65
N ALA A 143 -26.16 -18.46 -5.98
CA ALA A 143 -26.24 -19.68 -6.79
C ALA A 143 -24.96 -20.51 -6.69
N VAL A 144 -23.80 -19.86 -6.66
CA VAL A 144 -22.50 -20.55 -6.48
C VAL A 144 -22.38 -21.11 -5.06
N LYS A 145 -22.70 -20.34 -4.02
CA LYS A 145 -22.69 -20.82 -2.63
C LYS A 145 -23.64 -22.00 -2.43
N ALA A 146 -24.84 -21.94 -2.99
CA ALA A 146 -25.80 -23.05 -2.92
C ALA A 146 -25.30 -24.32 -3.64
N TRP A 147 -24.58 -24.16 -4.74
CA TRP A 147 -23.97 -25.26 -5.48
C TRP A 147 -22.76 -25.88 -4.75
N LEU A 148 -21.94 -25.05 -4.10
CA LEU A 148 -20.79 -25.48 -3.30
C LEU A 148 -21.17 -26.07 -1.94
N ALA A 149 -22.42 -25.92 -1.48
CA ALA A 149 -22.80 -26.36 -0.15
C ALA A 149 -22.89 -27.89 -0.03
N PRO A 150 -22.36 -28.50 1.06
CA PRO A 150 -21.55 -27.86 2.09
C PRO A 150 -20.12 -27.57 1.61
N VAL A 151 -19.55 -26.44 2.04
CA VAL A 151 -18.14 -26.08 1.78
C VAL A 151 -17.25 -27.02 2.58
N ASP A 152 -16.64 -27.99 1.89
CA ASP A 152 -15.88 -29.08 2.52
C ASP A 152 -14.50 -29.30 1.90
N THR A 153 -14.08 -28.39 1.02
CA THR A 153 -12.71 -28.32 0.51
C THR A 153 -12.06 -26.94 0.74
N PRO A 154 -10.71 -26.88 0.83
CA PRO A 154 -9.98 -25.63 0.86
C PRO A 154 -10.28 -24.70 -0.32
N SER A 155 -10.46 -25.26 -1.53
CA SER A 155 -10.73 -24.50 -2.76
C SER A 155 -12.10 -23.84 -2.75
N GLU A 156 -13.10 -24.50 -2.20
CA GLU A 156 -14.42 -23.92 -2.02
C GLU A 156 -14.38 -22.80 -0.98
N ALA A 157 -13.66 -22.99 0.13
CA ALA A 157 -13.52 -21.95 1.15
C ALA A 157 -12.81 -20.70 0.60
N VAL A 158 -11.74 -20.89 -0.19
CA VAL A 158 -11.05 -19.79 -0.87
C VAL A 158 -11.94 -19.12 -1.91
N MET A 159 -12.71 -19.88 -2.69
CA MET A 159 -13.66 -19.32 -3.66
C MET A 159 -14.75 -18.50 -2.97
N VAL A 160 -15.27 -18.98 -1.84
CA VAL A 160 -16.24 -18.26 -1.01
C VAL A 160 -15.64 -16.96 -0.45
N ALA A 161 -14.42 -16.99 0.08
CA ALA A 161 -13.73 -15.77 0.53
C ALA A 161 -13.49 -14.78 -0.62
N LYS A 162 -13.12 -15.25 -1.81
CA LYS A 162 -12.99 -14.41 -3.01
C LYS A 162 -14.32 -13.78 -3.41
N MET A 163 -15.43 -14.52 -3.36
CA MET A 163 -16.77 -13.99 -3.64
C MET A 163 -17.23 -12.96 -2.60
N ASP A 164 -16.69 -12.99 -1.39
CA ASP A 164 -16.92 -12.00 -0.33
C ASP A 164 -16.02 -10.76 -0.45
N GLY A 165 -15.25 -10.67 -1.54
CA GLY A 165 -14.46 -9.48 -1.89
C GLY A 165 -13.03 -9.47 -1.34
N TYR A 166 -12.50 -10.62 -0.90
CA TYR A 166 -11.10 -10.74 -0.48
C TYR A 166 -10.20 -11.27 -1.59
N SER A 167 -9.02 -10.67 -1.74
CA SER A 167 -7.98 -11.23 -2.60
C SER A 167 -7.21 -12.31 -1.84
N VAL A 168 -7.15 -13.53 -2.34
CA VAL A 168 -6.40 -14.64 -1.73
C VAL A 168 -5.25 -15.03 -2.65
N SER A 169 -4.01 -14.73 -2.25
CA SER A 169 -2.80 -15.13 -2.99
C SER A 169 -2.50 -16.62 -2.79
N CYS A 170 -2.13 -17.30 -3.86
CA CYS A 170 -1.75 -18.71 -3.85
C CYS A 170 -0.22 -18.91 -3.77
N ASP A 171 0.56 -17.85 -4.02
CA ASP A 171 2.02 -17.82 -4.13
C ASP A 171 2.72 -17.10 -2.97
N ALA A 172 1.98 -16.35 -2.15
CA ALA A 172 2.50 -15.60 -1.02
C ALA A 172 1.70 -15.89 0.26
N LEU A 173 2.24 -16.74 1.12
CA LEU A 173 1.62 -17.14 2.40
C LEU A 173 1.33 -15.98 3.36
N ASP A 174 1.98 -14.84 3.16
CA ASP A 174 1.74 -13.62 3.93
C ASP A 174 0.62 -12.74 3.35
N ARG A 175 -0.04 -13.21 2.30
CA ARG A 175 -1.16 -12.55 1.58
C ARG A 175 -2.28 -13.52 1.19
N GLY A 176 -2.13 -14.81 1.44
CA GLY A 176 -3.18 -15.81 1.23
C GLY A 176 -2.78 -17.20 1.68
N GLY A 177 -3.78 -18.02 2.01
CA GLY A 177 -3.57 -19.38 2.53
C GLY A 177 -4.82 -19.88 3.25
N PHE A 178 -4.83 -21.16 3.63
CA PHE A 178 -5.95 -21.77 4.34
C PHE A 178 -5.49 -22.64 5.51
N LYS A 179 -6.42 -22.96 6.40
CA LYS A 179 -6.22 -23.87 7.53
C LYS A 179 -7.54 -24.54 7.89
N GLU A 180 -7.55 -25.86 7.97
CA GLU A 180 -8.75 -26.60 8.38
C GLU A 180 -9.04 -26.40 9.88
N VAL A 181 -10.31 -26.18 10.21
CA VAL A 181 -10.79 -26.01 11.59
C VAL A 181 -12.10 -26.75 11.81
N SER A 182 -12.52 -26.88 13.08
CA SER A 182 -13.82 -27.47 13.38
C SER A 182 -14.95 -26.61 12.82
N GLY A 183 -15.70 -27.12 11.84
CA GLY A 183 -16.86 -26.46 11.25
C GLY A 183 -16.59 -25.70 9.94
N GLY A 184 -15.38 -25.79 9.38
CA GLY A 184 -15.04 -25.19 8.10
C GLY A 184 -13.55 -24.90 7.97
N TYR A 185 -13.20 -23.73 7.45
CA TYR A 185 -11.83 -23.33 7.18
C TYR A 185 -11.53 -21.94 7.71
N GLU A 186 -10.30 -21.71 8.15
CA GLU A 186 -9.75 -20.37 8.24
C GLU A 186 -9.04 -20.02 6.93
N VAL A 187 -9.28 -18.81 6.40
CA VAL A 187 -8.69 -18.33 5.15
C VAL A 187 -7.98 -17.00 5.39
N LEU A 188 -6.74 -16.88 4.90
CA LEU A 188 -6.04 -15.61 4.81
C LEU A 188 -6.41 -14.92 3.50
N GLY A 189 -6.80 -13.65 3.58
CA GLY A 189 -7.08 -12.84 2.40
C GLY A 189 -6.76 -11.38 2.66
N THR A 190 -6.44 -10.63 1.61
CA THR A 190 -6.24 -9.18 1.71
C THR A 190 -7.46 -8.43 1.22
N ARG A 191 -7.66 -7.22 1.73
CA ARG A 191 -8.62 -6.25 1.19
C ARG A 191 -8.12 -4.82 1.38
N TYR A 192 -8.38 -3.93 0.42
CA TYR A 192 -8.27 -2.50 0.67
C TYR A 192 -9.26 -2.07 1.76
N THR A 193 -8.75 -1.50 2.84
CA THR A 193 -9.56 -0.89 3.92
C THR A 193 -9.73 0.60 3.73
N SER A 194 -8.89 1.22 2.89
CA SER A 194 -9.04 2.59 2.45
C SER A 194 -8.54 2.72 1.02
N LEU A 195 -9.38 3.24 0.13
CA LEU A 195 -9.03 3.55 -1.27
C LEU A 195 -8.64 5.02 -1.46
N CYS A 196 -8.72 5.82 -0.39
CA CYS A 196 -8.37 7.24 -0.35
C CYS A 196 -7.28 7.48 0.68
N ALA A 197 -6.36 8.40 0.43
CA ALA A 197 -5.09 8.49 1.14
C ALA A 197 -5.20 8.50 2.69
N PRO A 198 -4.45 7.63 3.41
CA PRO A 198 -3.55 6.64 2.83
C PRO A 198 -4.36 5.51 2.21
N VAL A 199 -3.90 5.03 1.05
CA VAL A 199 -4.46 3.81 0.47
C VAL A 199 -4.00 2.67 1.37
N GLU A 200 -4.93 2.02 2.05
CA GLU A 200 -4.63 0.98 3.02
C GLU A 200 -5.07 -0.37 2.51
N ARG A 201 -4.19 -1.36 2.66
CA ARG A 201 -4.52 -2.76 2.48
C ARG A 201 -4.30 -3.48 3.80
N ALA A 202 -5.28 -4.26 4.22
CA ALA A 202 -5.18 -5.13 5.36
C ALA A 202 -5.17 -6.60 4.93
N LEU A 203 -4.49 -7.43 5.72
CA LEU A 203 -4.60 -8.88 5.75
C LEU A 203 -5.68 -9.24 6.77
N PHE A 204 -6.53 -10.19 6.44
CA PHE A 204 -7.61 -10.71 7.27
C PHE A 204 -7.40 -12.20 7.48
N ARG A 205 -7.71 -12.67 8.69
CA ARG A 205 -7.96 -14.09 8.98
C ARG A 205 -9.46 -14.26 9.08
N LEU A 206 -10.03 -15.00 8.14
CA LEU A 206 -11.46 -15.21 7.97
C LEU A 206 -11.81 -16.62 8.47
N ASN A 207 -12.98 -16.80 9.06
CA ASN A 207 -13.62 -18.09 9.17
C ASN A 207 -14.60 -18.25 8.00
N VAL A 208 -14.54 -19.37 7.31
CA VAL A 208 -15.51 -19.78 6.28
C VAL A 208 -16.20 -21.04 6.78
N SER A 209 -17.50 -20.96 7.07
CA SER A 209 -18.26 -22.10 7.58
C SER A 209 -18.61 -23.10 6.49
N ALA A 210 -19.02 -24.31 6.88
CA ALA A 210 -19.56 -25.31 5.95
C ALA A 210 -20.80 -24.84 5.19
N GLU A 211 -21.54 -23.86 5.72
CA GLU A 211 -22.68 -23.23 5.05
C GLU A 211 -22.26 -22.12 4.05
N GLY A 212 -20.97 -21.76 4.01
CA GLY A 212 -20.44 -20.71 3.13
C GLY A 212 -20.59 -19.29 3.70
N GLU A 213 -20.76 -19.14 5.01
CA GLU A 213 -20.73 -17.85 5.70
C GLU A 213 -19.28 -17.42 5.97
N VAL A 214 -18.98 -16.13 5.80
CA VAL A 214 -17.65 -15.55 6.01
C VAL A 214 -17.67 -14.63 7.22
N GLU A 215 -16.83 -14.92 8.21
CA GLU A 215 -16.67 -14.09 9.42
C GLU A 215 -15.22 -13.60 9.54
N GLU A 216 -15.03 -12.30 9.74
CA GLU A 216 -13.70 -11.72 10.02
C GLU A 216 -13.29 -12.03 11.47
N LEU A 217 -12.26 -12.86 11.68
CA LEU A 217 -11.75 -13.18 13.02
C LEU A 217 -10.77 -12.12 13.53
N GLU A 218 -9.87 -11.66 12.66
CA GLU A 218 -8.87 -10.63 12.95
C GLU A 218 -8.37 -9.97 11.66
N SER A 219 -7.88 -8.73 11.76
CA SER A 219 -7.31 -7.98 10.63
C SER A 219 -6.05 -7.22 11.02
N GLN A 220 -5.17 -7.00 10.05
CA GLN A 220 -3.90 -6.30 10.21
C GLN A 220 -3.58 -5.45 8.97
N VAL A 221 -3.30 -4.16 9.12
CA VAL A 221 -2.86 -3.30 8.01
C VAL A 221 -1.46 -3.74 7.54
N ILE A 222 -1.36 -4.20 6.29
CA ILE A 222 -0.11 -4.68 5.67
C ILE A 222 0.50 -3.68 4.68
N SER A 223 -0.27 -2.69 4.22
CA SER A 223 0.24 -1.51 3.51
C SER A 223 -0.60 -0.29 3.83
N SER A 224 0.04 0.88 3.93
CA SER A 224 -0.60 2.19 4.10
C SER A 224 0.18 3.20 3.28
N GLU A 225 -0.23 3.45 2.04
CA GLU A 225 0.49 4.37 1.16
C GLU A 225 0.25 5.81 1.58
N SER A 226 1.27 6.42 2.20
CA SER A 226 1.23 7.83 2.59
C SER A 226 2.36 8.56 1.86
N GLY A 227 2.00 9.43 0.91
CA GLY A 227 2.90 9.98 -0.11
C GLY A 227 3.89 11.04 0.36
N VAL A 228 4.65 10.85 1.44
CA VAL A 228 5.84 11.68 1.71
C VAL A 228 6.91 10.77 2.29
N CYS A 229 7.97 10.58 1.51
CA CYS A 229 9.21 9.97 1.98
C CYS A 229 10.02 11.04 2.73
N ILE A 230 10.48 10.69 3.93
CA ILE A 230 11.58 11.39 4.61
C ILE A 230 12.82 10.57 4.29
N GLY A 231 13.88 11.22 3.78
CA GLY A 231 15.12 10.57 3.33
C GLY A 231 15.18 10.19 1.84
N ARG A 232 16.42 9.91 1.38
CA ARG A 232 16.78 9.58 -0.01
C ARG A 232 16.57 8.11 -0.34
N ARG A 233 15.82 7.79 -1.41
CA ARG A 233 15.64 6.39 -1.85
C ARG A 233 16.78 5.94 -2.78
N PRO A 234 17.44 4.80 -2.53
CA PRO A 234 18.42 4.27 -3.46
C PRO A 234 17.74 3.59 -4.66
N ALA A 235 18.31 3.75 -5.86
CA ALA A 235 17.90 2.95 -7.01
C ALA A 235 18.06 1.45 -6.72
N GLY A 236 16.99 0.67 -6.95
CA GLY A 236 16.97 -0.78 -6.72
C GLY A 236 16.54 -1.22 -5.33
N LEU A 237 15.95 -0.32 -4.53
CA LEU A 237 15.21 -0.68 -3.32
C LEU A 237 14.03 -1.59 -3.68
N ALA A 238 13.94 -2.77 -3.06
CA ALA A 238 12.81 -3.67 -3.23
C ALA A 238 11.52 -3.06 -2.65
N GLU A 239 10.39 -3.29 -3.31
CA GLU A 239 9.06 -2.85 -2.86
C GLU A 239 8.52 -3.73 -1.72
N GLU A 240 9.28 -3.86 -0.64
CA GLU A 240 8.80 -4.43 0.61
C GLU A 240 8.58 -3.30 1.61
N ARG A 241 7.41 -3.25 2.25
CA ARG A 241 7.03 -2.12 3.11
C ARG A 241 6.92 -2.51 4.58
N GLY A 242 7.04 -1.51 5.45
CA GLY A 242 6.79 -1.63 6.88
C GLY A 242 5.37 -2.10 7.17
N ARG A 243 5.22 -3.02 8.13
CA ARG A 243 3.93 -3.55 8.56
C ARG A 243 3.61 -3.04 9.96
N GLY A 244 2.35 -3.10 10.38
CA GLY A 244 2.02 -2.82 11.77
C GLY A 244 0.64 -3.30 12.17
N SER A 245 0.42 -3.44 13.47
CA SER A 245 -0.93 -3.70 14.03
C SER A 245 -1.83 -2.45 14.00
N SER A 246 -1.32 -1.31 13.53
CA SER A 246 -2.07 -0.07 13.33
C SER A 246 -1.52 0.70 12.13
N ARG A 247 -2.32 1.60 11.55
CA ARG A 247 -1.91 2.53 10.48
C ARG A 247 -0.67 3.33 10.86
N LEU A 248 -0.66 3.92 12.06
CA LEU A 248 0.49 4.65 12.60
C LEU A 248 1.73 3.76 12.72
N GLY A 249 1.56 2.52 13.17
CA GLY A 249 2.64 1.55 13.27
C GLY A 249 3.23 1.21 11.91
N ALA A 250 2.38 0.93 10.91
CA ALA A 250 2.80 0.66 9.54
C ALA A 250 3.51 1.87 8.92
N TYR A 251 2.93 3.07 9.05
CA TYR A 251 3.52 4.32 8.59
C TYR A 251 4.91 4.55 9.15
N PHE A 252 5.07 4.51 10.48
CA PHE A 252 6.38 4.73 11.09
C PHE A 252 7.37 3.60 10.78
N ALA A 253 6.90 2.37 10.52
CA ALA A 253 7.75 1.29 10.08
C ALA A 253 8.26 1.50 8.66
N GLU A 254 7.43 2.03 7.75
CA GLU A 254 7.83 2.44 6.41
C GLU A 254 8.83 3.59 6.47
N VAL A 255 8.58 4.64 7.26
CA VAL A 255 9.56 5.72 7.45
C VAL A 255 10.88 5.15 7.99
N ALA A 256 10.86 4.30 9.02
CA ALA A 256 12.09 3.71 9.57
C ALA A 256 12.88 2.88 8.56
N GLN A 257 12.19 2.19 7.64
CA GLN A 257 12.82 1.44 6.56
C GLN A 257 13.42 2.37 5.49
N LEU A 258 12.73 3.45 5.13
CA LEU A 258 13.23 4.45 4.19
C LEU A 258 14.50 5.12 4.71
N GLU A 259 14.52 5.50 5.99
CA GLU A 259 15.72 6.03 6.67
C GLU A 259 16.88 5.02 6.61
N ALA A 260 16.59 3.73 6.82
CA ALA A 260 17.61 2.68 6.69
C ALA A 260 18.09 2.52 5.24
N ALA A 261 17.19 2.68 4.25
CA ALA A 261 17.53 2.64 2.84
C ALA A 261 18.40 3.84 2.42
N SER A 262 18.17 5.03 3.01
CA SER A 262 18.98 6.22 2.77
C SER A 262 20.46 6.02 3.14
N VAL A 263 20.76 5.18 4.13
CA VAL A 263 22.15 4.79 4.46
C VAL A 263 22.85 4.18 3.24
N HIS A 264 22.14 3.31 2.51
CA HIS A 264 22.65 2.72 1.26
C HIS A 264 22.73 3.76 0.15
N ALA A 265 21.73 4.64 0.03
CA ALA A 265 21.71 5.71 -0.97
C ALA A 265 22.94 6.63 -0.84
N PHE A 266 23.25 7.09 0.37
CA PHE A 266 24.44 7.91 0.60
C PHE A 266 25.74 7.13 0.44
N ALA A 267 25.79 5.84 0.77
CA ALA A 267 26.98 5.02 0.52
C ALA A 267 27.27 4.89 -0.99
N VAL A 268 26.25 4.65 -1.81
CA VAL A 268 26.36 4.60 -3.28
C VAL A 268 26.74 5.97 -3.83
N LEU A 269 26.05 7.04 -3.39
CA LEU A 269 26.35 8.41 -3.82
C LEU A 269 27.81 8.79 -3.49
N ARG A 270 28.31 8.41 -2.32
CA ARG A 270 29.69 8.65 -1.89
C ARG A 270 30.72 7.99 -2.82
N GLU A 271 30.45 6.75 -3.24
CA GLU A 271 31.29 6.01 -4.17
C GLU A 271 31.26 6.66 -5.57
N GLU A 272 30.07 6.92 -6.09
CA GLU A 272 29.88 7.49 -7.43
C GLU A 272 30.47 8.89 -7.55
N LEU A 273 30.23 9.78 -6.58
CA LEU A 273 30.83 11.12 -6.56
C LEU A 273 32.36 11.05 -6.50
N SER A 274 32.91 10.09 -5.74
CA SER A 274 34.36 9.88 -5.68
C SER A 274 34.94 9.43 -7.01
N LEU A 275 34.27 8.49 -7.69
CA LEU A 275 34.65 8.00 -9.02
C LEU A 275 34.66 9.13 -10.06
N HIS A 276 33.71 10.06 -9.95
CA HIS A 276 33.59 11.23 -10.83
C HIS A 276 34.43 12.44 -10.39
N GLY A 277 35.28 12.28 -9.38
CA GLY A 277 36.23 13.31 -8.95
C GLY A 277 35.58 14.50 -8.24
N ALA A 278 34.62 14.23 -7.36
CA ALA A 278 34.05 15.23 -6.46
C ALA A 278 35.07 15.73 -5.43
N PRO A 279 35.00 17.00 -4.99
CA PRO A 279 35.87 17.54 -3.96
C PRO A 279 35.69 16.79 -2.64
N GLN A 280 36.78 16.62 -1.87
CA GLN A 280 36.75 15.94 -0.58
C GLN A 280 35.72 16.53 0.38
N ALA A 281 35.56 17.85 0.41
CA ALA A 281 34.58 18.52 1.25
C ALA A 281 33.12 18.14 0.94
N LEU A 282 32.81 17.76 -0.31
CA LEU A 282 31.48 17.27 -0.69
C LEU A 282 31.30 15.82 -0.23
N LEU A 283 32.35 15.00 -0.41
CA LEU A 283 32.39 13.62 0.04
C LEU A 283 32.23 13.48 1.56
N ASP A 284 32.88 14.37 2.33
CA ASP A 284 32.77 14.41 3.79
C ASP A 284 31.35 14.75 4.25
N GLN A 285 30.63 15.60 3.50
CA GLN A 285 29.22 15.90 3.78
C GLN A 285 28.31 14.71 3.49
N VAL A 286 28.57 13.94 2.44
CA VAL A 286 27.84 12.69 2.16
C VAL A 286 28.08 11.66 3.26
N ASP A 287 29.32 11.52 3.75
CA ASP A 287 29.63 10.63 4.85
C ASP A 287 28.91 11.04 6.15
N ALA A 288 28.84 12.35 6.44
CA ALA A 288 28.08 12.89 7.57
C ALA A 288 26.57 12.64 7.44
N ALA A 289 25.98 12.89 6.26
CA ALA A 289 24.58 12.61 5.99
C ALA A 289 24.26 11.13 6.21
N ARG A 290 25.12 10.21 5.73
CA ARG A 290 24.97 8.77 5.99
C ARG A 290 24.95 8.42 7.48
N GLU A 291 25.80 9.07 8.30
CA GLU A 291 25.80 8.87 9.75
C GLU A 291 24.52 9.37 10.43
N ASP A 292 23.93 10.43 9.88
CA ASP A 292 22.62 10.92 10.30
C ASP A 292 21.53 9.88 10.01
N GLU A 293 21.51 9.26 8.84
CA GLU A 293 20.51 8.24 8.49
C GLU A 293 20.61 6.98 9.34
N VAL A 294 21.82 6.57 9.74
CA VAL A 294 21.98 5.48 10.71
C VAL A 294 21.31 5.83 12.05
N ARG A 295 21.37 7.09 12.46
CA ARG A 295 20.72 7.58 13.67
C ARG A 295 19.21 7.72 13.46
N HIS A 296 18.76 8.26 12.35
CA HIS A 296 17.34 8.42 12.01
C HIS A 296 16.64 7.06 11.95
N ALA A 297 17.19 6.10 11.20
CA ALA A 297 16.67 4.73 11.12
C ALA A 297 16.50 4.09 12.51
N ARG A 298 17.49 4.27 13.40
CA ARG A 298 17.42 3.75 14.77
C ARG A 298 16.32 4.42 15.60
N ILE A 299 16.17 5.74 15.49
CA ILE A 299 15.17 6.50 16.25
C ILE A 299 13.78 6.17 15.72
N MET A 300 13.59 6.21 14.40
CA MET A 300 12.31 5.90 13.75
C MET A 300 11.89 4.46 13.97
N LYS A 301 12.83 3.50 14.03
CA LYS A 301 12.51 2.12 14.42
C LYS A 301 11.90 2.04 15.82
N ARG A 302 12.39 2.83 16.79
CA ARG A 302 11.79 2.88 18.14
C ARG A 302 10.42 3.52 18.14
N VAL A 303 10.20 4.56 17.33
CA VAL A 303 8.89 5.17 17.13
C VAL A 303 7.93 4.15 16.53
N ALA A 304 8.32 3.47 15.45
CA ALA A 304 7.55 2.40 14.82
C ALA A 304 7.12 1.33 15.83
N THR A 305 8.07 0.76 16.58
CA THR A 305 7.76 -0.27 17.59
C THR A 305 6.77 0.21 18.65
N ARG A 306 6.86 1.48 19.10
CA ARG A 306 5.91 2.07 20.06
C ARG A 306 4.48 2.10 19.53
N PHE A 307 4.30 2.28 18.22
CA PHE A 307 2.99 2.30 17.56
C PHE A 307 2.59 0.92 16.98
N GLY A 308 3.28 -0.16 17.35
CA GLY A 308 2.99 -1.51 16.87
C GLY A 308 3.52 -1.81 15.47
N GLY A 309 4.47 -1.01 14.98
CA GLY A 309 5.16 -1.17 13.70
C GLY A 309 6.27 -2.22 13.75
N VAL A 310 6.36 -3.01 12.68
CA VAL A 310 7.39 -4.02 12.42
C VAL A 310 8.25 -3.52 11.26
N VAL A 311 9.45 -3.07 11.60
CA VAL A 311 10.44 -2.56 10.64
C VAL A 311 11.18 -3.73 10.02
N ARG A 312 11.18 -3.78 8.68
CA ARG A 312 12.01 -4.69 7.90
C ARG A 312 13.29 -3.99 7.47
N ASP A 313 14.37 -4.75 7.38
CA ASP A 313 15.62 -4.22 6.86
C ASP A 313 15.49 -4.02 5.33
N PRO A 314 16.00 -2.91 4.78
CA PRO A 314 15.87 -2.62 3.36
C PRO A 314 16.72 -3.59 2.54
N VAL A 315 16.16 -4.08 1.42
CA VAL A 315 16.90 -4.85 0.42
C VAL A 315 17.18 -3.95 -0.76
N VAL A 316 18.46 -3.68 -1.03
CA VAL A 316 18.91 -2.85 -2.14
C VAL A 316 19.73 -3.72 -3.10
N ALA A 317 19.26 -3.87 -4.33
CA ALA A 317 19.95 -4.65 -5.34
C ALA A 317 21.32 -4.00 -5.68
N PRO A 318 22.42 -4.77 -5.71
CA PRO A 318 23.71 -4.25 -6.14
C PRO A 318 23.64 -3.72 -7.57
N ARG A 319 24.26 -2.58 -7.83
CA ARG A 319 24.35 -1.98 -9.17
C ARG A 319 25.79 -1.57 -9.46
N ALA A 320 26.15 -1.60 -10.75
CA ALA A 320 27.40 -1.00 -11.19
C ALA A 320 27.35 0.53 -11.01
N PRO A 321 28.49 1.18 -10.74
CA PRO A 321 28.54 2.64 -10.64
C PRO A 321 27.99 3.31 -11.91
N ARG A 322 27.11 4.30 -11.71
CA ARG A 322 26.41 4.97 -12.81
C ARG A 322 27.23 6.10 -13.43
N SER A 323 26.80 6.54 -14.61
CA SER A 323 27.31 7.75 -15.23
C SER A 323 27.00 9.00 -14.39
N LEU A 324 27.80 10.05 -14.53
CA LEU A 324 27.58 11.31 -13.80
C LEU A 324 26.20 11.93 -14.11
N GLU A 325 25.70 11.72 -15.33
CA GLU A 325 24.36 12.17 -15.73
C GLU A 325 23.26 11.43 -14.98
N GLU A 326 23.33 10.10 -14.88
CA GLU A 326 22.34 9.29 -14.14
C GLU A 326 22.33 9.67 -12.64
N VAL A 327 23.50 9.92 -12.06
CA VAL A 327 23.63 10.42 -10.68
C VAL A 327 22.95 11.78 -10.53
N ALA A 328 23.14 12.69 -11.50
CA ALA A 328 22.53 14.01 -11.49
C ALA A 328 20.99 13.95 -11.63
N ILE A 329 20.48 13.05 -12.46
CA ILE A 329 19.03 12.81 -12.64
C ILE A 329 18.40 12.35 -11.33
N GLU A 330 18.98 11.33 -10.67
CA GLU A 330 18.49 10.87 -9.36
C GLU A 330 18.62 11.98 -8.31
N ASN A 331 19.75 12.68 -8.26
CA ASN A 331 19.96 13.75 -7.29
C ASN A 331 18.94 14.89 -7.44
N ALA A 332 18.53 15.23 -8.67
CA ALA A 332 17.52 16.26 -8.90
C ALA A 332 16.13 15.83 -8.43
N ALA A 333 15.76 14.56 -8.58
CA ALA A 333 14.45 14.05 -8.17
C ALA A 333 14.40 13.71 -6.67
N GLU A 334 15.29 12.85 -6.20
CA GLU A 334 15.28 12.36 -4.81
C GLU A 334 15.90 13.38 -3.85
N GLY A 335 17.05 13.95 -4.19
CA GLY A 335 17.76 14.91 -3.31
C GLY A 335 17.15 16.31 -3.34
N CYS A 336 17.25 17.00 -4.47
CA CYS A 336 16.83 18.40 -4.58
C CYS A 336 15.33 18.58 -4.32
N VAL A 337 14.48 17.66 -4.81
CA VAL A 337 13.02 17.77 -4.67
C VAL A 337 12.52 17.03 -3.44
N ARG A 338 12.68 15.70 -3.39
CA ARG A 338 12.04 14.89 -2.34
C ARG A 338 12.64 15.12 -0.95
N GLU A 339 13.97 15.19 -0.77
CA GLU A 339 14.54 15.51 0.55
C GLU A 339 14.18 16.94 1.00
N THR A 340 14.20 17.94 0.09
CA THR A 340 13.81 19.31 0.47
C THR A 340 12.34 19.39 0.90
N TYR A 341 11.43 18.72 0.18
CA TYR A 341 10.02 18.66 0.57
C TYR A 341 9.80 17.83 1.83
N GLY A 342 10.51 16.70 1.97
CA GLY A 342 10.51 15.85 3.16
C GLY A 342 10.95 16.62 4.40
N ALA A 343 12.00 17.46 4.30
CA ALA A 343 12.42 18.36 5.38
C ALA A 343 11.32 19.36 5.76
N LEU A 344 10.62 19.95 4.78
CA LEU A 344 9.50 20.85 5.02
C LEU A 344 8.34 20.15 5.75
N VAL A 345 8.04 18.90 5.37
CA VAL A 345 7.04 18.06 6.05
C VAL A 345 7.49 17.69 7.46
N GLY A 346 8.75 17.30 7.64
CA GLY A 346 9.33 17.03 8.96
C GLY A 346 9.25 18.26 9.89
N MET A 347 9.49 19.46 9.37
CA MET A 347 9.31 20.71 10.13
C MET A 347 7.85 20.96 10.52
N HIS A 348 6.91 20.60 9.64
CA HIS A 348 5.49 20.63 9.95
C HIS A 348 5.17 19.63 11.09
N GLN A 349 5.61 18.38 10.99
CA GLN A 349 5.41 17.36 12.03
C GLN A 349 6.01 17.80 13.37
N ALA A 350 7.23 18.35 13.36
CA ALA A 350 7.90 18.91 14.54
C ALA A 350 7.14 20.06 15.22
N ARG A 351 6.20 20.69 14.50
CA ARG A 351 5.34 21.75 15.01
C ARG A 351 3.95 21.28 15.39
N PHE A 352 3.36 20.33 14.66
CA PHE A 352 1.92 20.04 14.76
C PHE A 352 1.57 18.64 15.30
N ALA A 353 2.49 17.67 15.31
CA ALA A 353 2.24 16.30 15.79
C ALA A 353 1.74 16.25 17.24
N GLN A 354 0.52 15.81 17.51
CA GLN A 354 -0.06 15.77 18.86
C GLN A 354 0.76 14.89 19.82
N ASP A 355 1.36 13.79 19.34
CA ASP A 355 2.28 13.00 20.14
C ASP A 355 3.59 13.77 20.38
N ARG A 356 3.89 13.99 21.66
CA ARG A 356 5.06 14.79 22.09
C ARG A 356 6.40 14.13 21.75
N VAL A 357 6.44 12.79 21.71
CA VAL A 357 7.65 12.04 21.33
C VAL A 357 7.90 12.22 19.85
N VAL A 358 6.88 12.02 19.01
CA VAL A 358 7.00 12.25 17.56
C VAL A 358 7.45 13.68 17.27
N ARG A 359 6.81 14.67 17.91
CA ARG A 359 7.18 16.09 17.76
C ARG A 359 8.64 16.37 18.14
N GLY A 360 9.14 15.72 19.19
CA GLY A 360 10.52 15.84 19.65
C GLY A 360 11.52 15.23 18.67
N VAL A 361 11.22 14.02 18.18
CA VAL A 361 12.02 13.30 17.18
C VAL A 361 12.10 14.09 15.88
N MET A 362 10.94 14.51 15.34
CA MET A 362 10.88 15.21 14.06
C MET A 362 11.58 16.58 14.10
N ARG A 363 11.71 17.22 15.26
CA ARG A 363 12.50 18.46 15.38
C ARG A 363 13.97 18.25 15.09
N GLN A 364 14.52 17.10 15.51
CA GLN A 364 15.89 16.75 15.23
C GLN A 364 16.03 16.29 13.78
N VAL A 365 15.23 15.29 13.37
CA VAL A 365 15.26 14.73 12.01
C VAL A 365 15.12 15.84 10.97
N ALA A 366 14.10 16.69 11.06
CA ALA A 366 13.87 17.74 10.07
C ALA A 366 15.00 18.78 9.96
N ARG A 367 15.80 18.96 11.01
CA ARG A 367 16.99 19.82 10.95
C ARG A 367 18.11 19.15 10.17
N ASP A 368 18.30 17.86 10.41
CA ASP A 368 19.31 17.04 9.75
C ASP A 368 18.92 16.86 8.26
N GLU A 369 17.65 16.58 7.95
CA GLU A 369 17.11 16.54 6.57
C GLU A 369 17.29 17.86 5.80
N ALA A 370 17.19 19.02 6.47
CA ALA A 370 17.45 20.30 5.82
C ALA A 370 18.93 20.46 5.41
N ALA A 371 19.85 19.83 6.15
CA ALA A 371 21.25 19.78 5.78
C ALA A 371 21.48 18.80 4.62
N HIS A 372 20.75 17.68 4.56
CA HIS A 372 20.80 16.73 3.44
C HIS A 372 20.28 17.36 2.15
N ALA A 373 19.15 18.07 2.21
CA ALA A 373 18.65 18.88 1.11
C ALA A 373 19.70 19.90 0.62
N SER A 374 20.37 20.59 1.55
CA SER A 374 21.46 21.54 1.21
C SER A 374 22.64 20.85 0.50
N LEU A 375 23.00 19.63 0.94
CA LEU A 375 23.99 18.79 0.29
C LEU A 375 23.54 18.40 -1.12
N ALA A 376 22.29 17.99 -1.32
CA ALA A 376 21.76 17.66 -2.65
C ALA A 376 21.89 18.83 -3.63
N TRP A 377 21.61 20.06 -3.18
CA TRP A 377 21.83 21.28 -3.99
C TRP A 377 23.31 21.55 -4.27
N ALA A 378 24.21 21.29 -3.32
CA ALA A 378 25.65 21.40 -3.54
C ALA A 378 26.15 20.38 -4.58
N VAL A 379 25.61 19.15 -4.56
CA VAL A 379 25.87 18.13 -5.59
C VAL A 379 25.36 18.61 -6.96
N ASP A 380 24.13 19.12 -7.05
CA ASP A 380 23.53 19.65 -8.29
C ASP A 380 24.38 20.77 -8.90
N ALA A 381 24.81 21.74 -8.08
CA ALA A 381 25.70 22.82 -8.52
C ALA A 381 27.04 22.31 -9.05
N TRP A 382 27.62 21.30 -8.39
CA TRP A 382 28.88 20.70 -8.81
C TRP A 382 28.76 19.93 -10.13
N VAL A 383 27.74 19.07 -10.29
CA VAL A 383 27.55 18.26 -11.50
C VAL A 383 27.20 19.12 -12.72
N ARG A 384 26.44 20.20 -12.55
CA ARG A 384 25.92 21.02 -13.66
C ARG A 384 27.02 21.54 -14.60
N SER A 385 28.16 21.96 -14.05
CA SER A 385 29.29 22.46 -14.83
C SER A 385 29.99 21.40 -15.70
N ARG A 386 29.63 20.11 -15.52
CA ARG A 386 30.29 18.95 -16.13
C ARG A 386 29.38 18.19 -17.10
N LEU A 387 28.13 18.61 -17.24
CA LEU A 387 27.13 17.97 -18.11
C LEU A 387 26.94 18.76 -19.41
N SER A 388 26.56 18.05 -20.47
CA SER A 388 26.16 18.71 -21.72
C SER A 388 24.80 19.40 -21.56
N PRO A 389 24.45 20.37 -22.43
CA PRO A 389 23.12 20.99 -22.42
C PRO A 389 21.97 19.98 -22.53
N GLU A 390 22.14 18.90 -23.29
CA GLU A 390 21.14 17.85 -23.46
C GLU A 390 20.96 17.01 -22.18
N ALA A 391 22.05 16.71 -21.49
CA ALA A 391 22.02 16.03 -20.20
C ALA A 391 21.35 16.91 -19.13
N LEU A 392 21.68 18.21 -19.10
CA LEU A 392 21.04 19.19 -18.21
C LEU A 392 19.53 19.28 -18.43
N ALA A 393 19.08 19.21 -19.69
CA ALA A 393 17.65 19.19 -20.00
C ALA A 393 16.94 17.96 -19.41
N ARG A 394 17.60 16.79 -19.39
CA ARG A 394 17.05 15.57 -18.76
C ARG A 394 17.03 15.64 -17.23
N VAL A 395 18.06 16.26 -16.63
CA VAL A 395 18.08 16.56 -15.19
C VAL A 395 16.92 17.49 -14.81
N GLU A 396 16.68 18.55 -15.59
CA GLU A 396 15.55 19.46 -15.36
C GLU A 396 14.21 18.74 -15.51
N ALA A 397 14.05 17.90 -16.53
CA ALA A 397 12.83 17.12 -16.73
C ALA A 397 12.52 16.21 -15.53
N ALA A 398 13.54 15.52 -15.00
CA ALA A 398 13.40 14.69 -13.79
C ALA A 398 12.98 15.52 -12.56
N ARG A 399 13.53 16.74 -12.41
CA ARG A 399 13.13 17.65 -11.34
C ARG A 399 11.67 18.07 -11.44
N GLN A 400 11.22 18.45 -12.65
CA GLN A 400 9.83 18.86 -12.87
C GLN A 400 8.85 17.71 -12.66
N GLN A 401 9.22 16.50 -13.09
CA GLN A 401 8.43 15.30 -12.84
C GLN A 401 8.28 15.03 -11.33
N ALA A 402 9.37 15.08 -10.56
CA ALA A 402 9.32 14.89 -9.12
C ALA A 402 8.49 15.97 -8.41
N LEU A 403 8.50 17.23 -8.89
CA LEU A 403 7.66 18.30 -8.35
C LEU A 403 6.17 18.05 -8.60
N ALA A 404 5.81 17.53 -9.77
CA ALA A 404 4.43 17.15 -10.09
C ALA A 404 3.97 16.01 -9.17
N GLU A 405 4.79 14.98 -8.98
CA GLU A 405 4.51 13.87 -8.06
C GLU A 405 4.28 14.35 -6.62
N VAL A 406 5.16 15.21 -6.09
CA VAL A 406 5.00 15.81 -4.77
C VAL A 406 3.69 16.61 -4.66
N ALA A 407 3.31 17.34 -5.71
CA ALA A 407 2.06 18.10 -5.72
C ALA A 407 0.81 17.20 -5.74
N ASP A 408 0.87 16.08 -6.44
CA ASP A 408 -0.20 15.08 -6.50
C ASP A 408 -0.33 14.34 -5.16
N GLU A 409 0.79 13.91 -4.57
CA GLU A 409 0.86 13.32 -3.24
C GLU A 409 0.28 14.28 -2.18
N ALA A 410 0.68 15.55 -2.21
CA ALA A 410 0.18 16.59 -1.30
C ALA A 410 -1.32 16.88 -1.46
N ARG A 411 -1.86 16.70 -2.68
CA ARG A 411 -3.29 16.87 -2.97
C ARG A 411 -4.11 15.74 -2.37
N ALA A 412 -3.59 14.50 -2.42
CA ALA A 412 -4.24 13.34 -1.84
C ALA A 412 -4.38 13.47 -0.32
N GLY A 413 -3.38 14.05 0.35
CA GLY A 413 -3.40 14.27 1.79
C GLY A 413 -3.15 12.99 2.60
N TYR A 414 -3.44 13.04 3.89
CA TYR A 414 -3.19 11.94 4.84
C TYR A 414 -4.42 11.71 5.71
N ALA A 415 -4.54 10.49 6.25
CA ALA A 415 -5.58 10.15 7.20
C ALA A 415 -5.54 11.05 8.43
N GLU A 416 -6.72 11.23 9.04
CA GLU A 416 -6.90 12.11 10.19
C GLU A 416 -6.01 11.73 11.39
N ASP A 417 -5.80 10.44 11.63
CA ASP A 417 -4.95 9.95 12.73
C ASP A 417 -3.46 10.19 12.45
N LEU A 418 -2.99 10.06 11.20
CA LEU A 418 -1.63 10.46 10.80
C LEU A 418 -1.45 11.98 10.93
N CYS A 419 -2.46 12.76 10.52
CA CYS A 419 -2.44 14.21 10.69
C CYS A 419 -2.39 14.61 12.16
N ALA A 420 -3.23 14.00 12.99
CA ALA A 420 -3.32 14.29 14.41
C ALA A 420 -2.07 13.82 15.17
N VAL A 421 -1.75 12.53 15.11
CA VAL A 421 -0.73 11.90 15.95
C VAL A 421 0.68 12.13 15.40
N ALA A 422 0.88 11.85 14.12
CA ALA A 422 2.19 11.99 13.47
C ALA A 422 2.47 13.41 12.98
N GLY A 423 1.45 14.28 12.97
CA GLY A 423 1.59 15.65 12.51
C GLY A 423 1.72 15.76 10.99
N MET A 424 1.20 14.80 10.23
CA MET A 424 1.22 14.92 8.78
C MET A 424 0.35 16.10 8.31
N PRO A 425 0.73 16.79 7.23
CA PRO A 425 -0.06 17.91 6.74
C PRO A 425 -1.34 17.38 6.07
N GLY A 426 -2.52 17.72 6.61
CA GLY A 426 -3.78 17.44 5.93
C GLY A 426 -3.83 18.08 4.54
N ALA A 427 -4.70 17.59 3.64
CA ALA A 427 -4.70 17.91 2.21
C ALA A 427 -4.57 19.41 1.89
N GLU A 428 -5.36 20.27 2.54
CA GLU A 428 -5.32 21.72 2.29
C GLU A 428 -3.97 22.36 2.66
N VAL A 429 -3.37 21.90 3.77
CA VAL A 429 -2.06 22.38 4.21
C VAL A 429 -0.95 21.81 3.32
N GLY A 430 -1.02 20.51 3.00
CA GLY A 430 -0.08 19.83 2.11
C GLY A 430 -0.02 20.52 0.75
N GLN A 431 -1.17 20.81 0.14
CA GLN A 431 -1.26 21.53 -1.14
C GLN A 431 -0.59 22.90 -1.07
N ARG A 432 -0.85 23.69 -0.01
CA ARG A 432 -0.18 24.98 0.17
C ARG A 432 1.33 24.85 0.32
N MET A 433 1.79 23.85 1.08
CA MET A 433 3.22 23.57 1.25
C MET A 433 3.87 23.20 -0.09
N ALA A 434 3.25 22.32 -0.88
CA ALA A 434 3.75 21.93 -2.20
C ALA A 434 3.77 23.10 -3.18
N GLN A 435 2.72 23.93 -3.21
CA GLN A 435 2.67 25.13 -4.03
C GLN A 435 3.77 26.14 -3.66
N ALA A 436 3.94 26.41 -2.36
CA ALA A 436 4.97 27.32 -1.87
C ALA A 436 6.38 26.78 -2.18
N PHE A 437 6.57 25.47 -2.05
CA PHE A 437 7.82 24.80 -2.40
C PHE A 437 8.12 24.94 -3.89
N ALA A 438 7.18 24.59 -4.78
CA ALA A 438 7.35 24.71 -6.22
C ALA A 438 7.65 26.16 -6.67
N GLN A 439 7.08 27.17 -6.00
CA GLN A 439 7.38 28.58 -6.27
C GLN A 439 8.79 29.00 -5.82
N ALA A 440 9.32 28.39 -4.75
CA ALA A 440 10.65 28.68 -4.24
C ALA A 440 11.77 27.96 -5.02
N MET A 441 11.45 26.86 -5.71
CA MET A 441 12.41 26.01 -6.41
C MET A 441 13.35 26.74 -7.38
N PRO A 442 12.88 27.68 -8.23
CA PRO A 442 13.78 28.40 -9.13
C PRO A 442 14.89 29.18 -8.39
N ALA A 443 14.62 29.65 -7.17
CA ALA A 443 15.61 30.37 -6.36
C ALA A 443 16.61 29.43 -5.66
N LEU A 444 16.22 28.17 -5.41
CA LEU A 444 17.12 27.14 -4.87
C LEU A 444 18.04 26.55 -5.96
N ALA A 445 17.57 26.54 -7.21
CA ALA A 445 18.30 26.04 -8.37
C ALA A 445 19.20 27.09 -9.06
N ALA A 446 19.13 28.34 -8.63
CA ALA A 446 19.92 29.47 -9.14
C ALA A 446 21.22 29.64 -8.34
#